data_AF-A0A175Y248-F1
#
_entry.id   AF-A0A175Y248-F1
#
_cell.length_a   1.000
_cell.length_b   1.000
_cell.length_c   1.000
_cell.angle_alpha   90.00
_cell.angle_beta   90.00
_cell.angle_gamma   90.00
#
_symmetry.space_group_name_H-M   'P 1'
#
loop_
_entity.id
_entity.type
_entity.pdbx_description
1 polymer ?
#
loop_
_entity_poly.entity_id
_entity_poly.type
_entity_poly.pdbx_seq_one_letter_code
_entity_poly.pdbx_strand_id
1 'polypeptide(L)'
;MAEQAIVRIADDYGIERDGRGGHEALVALIAANRVPERYGPVDGVVPWGRLYSYIFTEHMKHPNEQRELISRLVEDKEYTLNWAHACLGALVEKRFVHTILTTNFDQLALQGVIRTGIVPVVADGLESLNRISPTPSRPQVVHLHGSMHTYELRNSYAALRETEDDRGLQVMMMSLLKEASVLVIVGYAGGEEGVMTLLQYAAKALPRMVVYWIAYEDDLDLLSERAKALLTTGENKFFILGQKADDFFNQVVGEAGIGAPDWLSDPLGVLERQADISIDASAGPDVRRLQEAYKARVAHAVQNGRLDRTSTDDATEFRSALQFRKAAEAIEAHDDFLADDDLLAIHADSLFNHYKRKRSDHEALATAINELRVLVERTGVERTADVITYIEALREQSDALGEDATELAEVFSLIEGLATRVRDGLAAHAQQREWSQMTFYLAEAVQSQAEQERRGDDDAVGETKKKRKARLEEARQFYAAALPGLSSKDANKAKECKEGLAGALIALAEYEGEGVQAASRLREAQTLFREVVQWTGMNTPGEQHAGALENLAEAIRSMRAKFNDEAHGSRIEEAQFFETALSIYEALDDEDSAGRIRNRLHCEA
;
A
#
# COMPACT_ATOMS: atom_id res chain seq x y z
N MET A 1 -3.19 -12.94 -16.10
CA MET A 1 -2.82 -13.27 -17.50
C MET A 1 -1.76 -14.37 -17.57
N ALA A 2 -0.54 -14.18 -17.07
CA ALA A 2 0.53 -15.20 -17.12
C ALA A 2 0.13 -16.54 -16.48
N GLU A 3 -0.60 -16.49 -15.37
CA GLU A 3 -1.11 -17.67 -14.67
C GLU A 3 -2.03 -18.55 -15.54
N GLN A 4 -3.06 -17.95 -16.13
CA GLN A 4 -3.99 -18.67 -17.00
C GLN A 4 -3.33 -19.13 -18.31
N ALA A 5 -2.36 -18.36 -18.83
CA ALA A 5 -1.56 -18.79 -19.98
C ALA A 5 -0.76 -20.07 -19.67
N ILE A 6 -0.18 -20.17 -18.48
CA ILE A 6 0.52 -21.37 -18.01
C ILE A 6 -0.41 -22.56 -17.85
N VAL A 7 -1.58 -22.37 -17.26
CA VAL A 7 -2.60 -23.43 -17.15
C VAL A 7 -2.93 -24.00 -18.53
N ARG A 8 -3.19 -23.13 -19.50
CA ARG A 8 -3.45 -23.53 -20.88
C ARG A 8 -2.27 -24.24 -21.52
N ILE A 9 -1.04 -23.74 -21.36
CA ILE A 9 0.16 -24.37 -21.93
C ILE A 9 0.34 -25.79 -21.36
N ALA A 10 0.11 -25.96 -20.06
CA ALA A 10 0.16 -27.27 -19.43
C ALA A 10 -0.94 -28.21 -19.96
N ASP A 11 -2.14 -27.69 -20.24
CA ASP A 11 -3.23 -28.44 -20.87
C ASP A 11 -2.90 -28.83 -22.32
N ASP A 12 -2.38 -27.89 -23.11
CA ASP A 12 -1.99 -28.10 -24.52
C ASP A 12 -0.86 -29.14 -24.64
N TYR A 13 0.05 -29.21 -23.65
CA TYR A 13 1.08 -30.25 -23.57
C TYR A 13 0.61 -31.56 -22.91
N GLY A 14 -0.62 -31.64 -22.39
CA GLY A 14 -1.15 -32.83 -21.73
C GLY A 14 -0.41 -33.20 -20.44
N ILE A 15 0.04 -32.20 -19.67
CA ILE A 15 0.83 -32.38 -18.45
C ILE A 15 -0.10 -32.74 -17.29
N GLU A 16 0.09 -33.91 -16.68
CA GLU A 16 -0.60 -34.28 -15.42
C GLU A 16 -0.08 -33.42 -14.25
N ARG A 17 -1.02 -32.92 -13.43
CA ARG A 17 -0.72 -32.03 -12.29
C ARG A 17 -1.74 -32.16 -11.17
N ASP A 18 -1.28 -32.03 -9.93
CA ASP A 18 -2.11 -32.03 -8.71
C ASP A 18 -2.72 -30.65 -8.46
N GLY A 19 -3.70 -30.26 -9.30
CA GLY A 19 -4.40 -28.99 -9.14
C GLY A 19 -4.74 -28.30 -10.46
N ARG A 20 -5.62 -27.29 -10.40
CA ARG A 20 -6.02 -26.50 -11.57
C ARG A 20 -5.45 -25.07 -11.58
N GLY A 21 -4.75 -24.66 -10.51
CA GLY A 21 -4.12 -23.35 -10.41
C GLY A 21 -2.88 -23.22 -11.29
N GLY A 22 -2.45 -21.98 -11.53
CA GLY A 22 -1.28 -21.77 -12.38
C GLY A 22 0.04 -22.07 -11.68
N HIS A 23 0.09 -22.05 -10.35
CA HIS A 23 1.28 -22.47 -9.61
C HIS A 23 1.60 -23.95 -9.87
N GLU A 24 0.61 -24.83 -9.73
CA GLU A 24 0.77 -26.26 -9.96
C GLU A 24 1.08 -26.56 -11.42
N ALA A 25 0.45 -25.84 -12.34
CA ALA A 25 0.74 -25.94 -13.76
C ALA A 25 2.18 -25.51 -14.11
N LEU A 26 2.71 -24.45 -13.49
CA LEU A 26 4.08 -24.01 -13.69
C LEU A 26 5.08 -25.04 -13.16
N VAL A 27 4.88 -25.54 -11.94
CA VAL A 27 5.74 -26.55 -11.32
C VAL A 27 5.78 -27.82 -12.18
N ALA A 28 4.64 -28.26 -12.70
CA ALA A 28 4.55 -29.43 -13.56
C ALA A 28 5.24 -29.21 -14.93
N LEU A 29 5.12 -28.01 -15.52
CA LEU A 29 5.82 -27.65 -16.76
C LEU A 29 7.34 -27.57 -16.57
N ILE A 30 7.82 -27.10 -15.42
CA ILE A 30 9.26 -27.08 -15.09
C ILE A 30 9.77 -28.52 -14.92
N ALA A 31 9.06 -29.35 -14.16
CA ALA A 31 9.42 -30.76 -13.98
C ALA A 31 9.46 -31.52 -15.32
N ALA A 32 8.60 -31.15 -16.27
CA ALA A 32 8.58 -31.71 -17.63
C ALA A 32 9.60 -31.07 -18.60
N ASN A 33 10.50 -30.20 -18.12
CA ASN A 33 11.47 -29.44 -18.93
C ASN A 33 10.83 -28.63 -20.09
N ARG A 34 9.60 -28.18 -19.91
CA ARG A 34 8.89 -27.31 -20.87
C ARG A 34 9.08 -25.83 -20.56
N VAL A 35 9.31 -25.48 -19.29
CA VAL A 35 9.64 -24.13 -18.82
C VAL A 35 10.97 -24.20 -18.04
N PRO A 36 11.94 -23.28 -18.27
CA PRO A 36 13.18 -23.25 -17.53
C PRO A 36 12.99 -23.00 -16.03
N GLU A 37 13.79 -23.68 -15.21
CA GLU A 37 13.75 -23.60 -13.73
C GLU A 37 13.94 -22.16 -13.19
N ARG A 38 14.65 -21.30 -13.91
CA ARG A 38 14.83 -19.88 -13.57
C ARG A 38 13.53 -19.06 -13.49
N TYR A 39 12.42 -19.58 -14.02
CA TYR A 39 11.09 -18.95 -13.92
C TYR A 39 10.22 -19.61 -12.85
N GLY A 40 10.76 -20.57 -12.10
CA GLY A 40 10.06 -21.22 -11.00
C GLY A 40 9.83 -20.29 -9.80
N PRO A 41 9.09 -20.78 -8.81
CA PRO A 41 8.85 -20.04 -7.57
C PRO A 41 10.17 -19.73 -6.84
N VAL A 42 10.32 -18.50 -6.36
CA VAL A 42 11.40 -18.08 -5.45
C VAL A 42 10.74 -17.84 -4.08
N ASP A 43 11.22 -18.54 -3.05
CA ASP A 43 10.62 -18.52 -1.70
C ASP A 43 9.09 -18.75 -1.67
N GLY A 44 8.61 -19.59 -2.58
CA GLY A 44 7.18 -19.93 -2.73
C GLY A 44 6.36 -18.95 -3.59
N VAL A 45 6.94 -17.83 -4.03
CA VAL A 45 6.27 -16.83 -4.87
C VAL A 45 6.66 -17.01 -6.34
N VAL A 46 5.66 -17.09 -7.22
CA VAL A 46 5.90 -17.19 -8.67
C VAL A 46 6.16 -15.80 -9.26
N PRO A 47 7.29 -15.57 -9.95
CA PRO A 47 7.60 -14.29 -10.58
C PRO A 47 6.83 -14.13 -11.90
N TRP A 48 5.50 -13.99 -11.83
CA TRP A 48 4.59 -13.96 -12.98
C TRP A 48 5.00 -12.95 -14.06
N GLY A 49 5.53 -11.79 -13.67
CA GLY A 49 6.00 -10.78 -14.62
C GLY A 49 7.17 -11.23 -15.51
N ARG A 50 8.14 -11.99 -14.97
CA ARG A 50 9.26 -12.54 -15.76
C ARG A 50 8.82 -13.67 -16.67
N LEU A 51 7.86 -14.46 -16.19
CA LEU A 51 7.33 -15.60 -16.92
C LEU A 51 6.44 -15.16 -18.10
N TYR A 52 5.73 -14.04 -17.95
CA TYR A 52 4.88 -13.47 -18.99
C TYR A 52 5.61 -13.34 -20.34
N SER A 53 6.71 -12.57 -20.40
CA SER A 53 7.45 -12.34 -21.65
C SER A 53 8.04 -13.62 -22.23
N TYR A 54 8.43 -14.57 -21.37
CA TYR A 54 8.91 -15.89 -21.79
C TYR A 54 7.83 -16.69 -22.50
N ILE A 55 6.62 -16.75 -21.93
CA ILE A 55 5.47 -17.47 -22.52
C ILE A 55 5.17 -16.96 -23.92
N PHE A 56 5.06 -15.65 -24.08
CA PHE A 56 4.73 -15.04 -25.37
C PHE A 56 5.84 -15.22 -26.40
N THR A 57 7.09 -15.33 -25.97
CA THR A 57 8.24 -15.51 -26.86
C THR A 57 8.40 -16.97 -27.30
N GLU A 58 8.30 -17.91 -26.36
CA GLU A 58 8.65 -19.31 -26.62
C GLU A 58 7.45 -20.19 -26.97
N HIS A 59 6.29 -19.94 -26.37
CA HIS A 59 5.12 -20.81 -26.50
C HIS A 59 4.02 -20.23 -27.39
N MET A 60 4.01 -18.91 -27.62
CA MET A 60 2.95 -18.26 -28.40
C MET A 60 3.52 -17.40 -29.53
N LYS A 61 4.05 -18.04 -30.58
CA LYS A 61 4.80 -17.36 -31.65
C LYS A 61 3.91 -16.65 -32.67
N HIS A 62 2.65 -17.08 -32.84
CA HIS A 62 1.76 -16.52 -33.85
C HIS A 62 0.92 -15.36 -33.26
N PRO A 63 0.92 -14.15 -33.86
CA PRO A 63 0.17 -13.00 -33.33
C PRO A 63 -1.33 -13.26 -33.14
N ASN A 64 -1.95 -14.06 -34.02
CA ASN A 64 -3.36 -14.44 -33.87
C ASN A 64 -3.62 -15.32 -32.64
N GLU A 65 -2.69 -16.21 -32.26
CA GLU A 65 -2.84 -17.05 -31.06
C GLU A 65 -2.70 -16.21 -29.78
N GLN A 66 -1.75 -15.27 -29.79
CA GLN A 66 -1.60 -14.28 -28.72
C GLN A 66 -2.89 -13.46 -28.56
N ARG A 67 -3.43 -12.95 -29.68
CA ARG A 67 -4.69 -12.20 -29.70
C ARG A 67 -5.84 -13.04 -29.17
N GLU A 68 -6.02 -14.27 -29.66
CA GLU A 68 -7.14 -15.11 -29.24
C GLU A 68 -7.08 -15.44 -27.75
N LEU A 69 -5.89 -15.66 -27.19
CA LEU A 69 -5.73 -15.80 -25.75
C LEU A 69 -6.08 -14.51 -25.02
N ILE A 70 -5.48 -13.38 -25.39
CA ILE A 70 -5.73 -12.08 -24.73
C ILE A 70 -7.20 -11.70 -24.83
N SER A 71 -7.84 -11.90 -25.99
CA SER A 71 -9.27 -11.69 -26.19
C SER A 71 -10.09 -12.54 -25.25
N ARG A 72 -9.84 -13.85 -25.16
CA ARG A 72 -10.55 -14.72 -24.23
C ARG A 72 -10.37 -14.31 -22.77
N LEU A 73 -9.15 -13.89 -22.40
CA LEU A 73 -8.86 -13.46 -21.03
C LEU A 73 -9.57 -12.16 -20.67
N VAL A 74 -9.63 -11.20 -21.58
CA VAL A 74 -10.27 -9.90 -21.31
C VAL A 74 -11.80 -9.95 -21.47
N GLU A 75 -12.32 -10.85 -22.31
CA GLU A 75 -13.76 -11.07 -22.49
C GLU A 75 -14.38 -11.93 -21.38
N ASP A 76 -13.57 -12.56 -20.53
CA ASP A 76 -14.07 -13.29 -19.37
C ASP A 76 -14.75 -12.34 -18.38
N LYS A 77 -15.92 -12.75 -17.86
CA LYS A 77 -16.79 -11.92 -17.01
C LYS A 77 -16.14 -11.52 -15.69
N GLU A 78 -15.05 -12.18 -15.30
CA GLU A 78 -14.28 -11.81 -14.11
C GLU A 78 -13.45 -10.52 -14.29
N TYR A 79 -13.14 -10.13 -15.53
CA TYR A 79 -12.33 -8.92 -15.82
C TYR A 79 -13.20 -7.71 -16.13
N THR A 80 -13.89 -7.21 -15.10
CA THR A 80 -14.69 -5.98 -15.17
C THR A 80 -13.93 -4.77 -14.64
N LEU A 81 -14.47 -3.56 -14.86
CA LEU A 81 -13.89 -2.32 -14.33
C LEU A 81 -13.75 -2.41 -12.81
N ASN A 82 -12.50 -2.39 -12.33
CA ASN A 82 -12.19 -2.35 -10.90
C ASN A 82 -12.26 -0.92 -10.32
N TRP A 83 -12.09 -0.81 -9.00
CA TRP A 83 -12.16 0.46 -8.29
C TRP A 83 -11.04 1.42 -8.68
N ALA A 84 -9.80 0.94 -8.87
CA ALA A 84 -8.67 1.74 -9.32
C ALA A 84 -8.97 2.50 -10.62
N HIS A 85 -9.50 1.80 -11.64
CA HIS A 85 -9.82 2.43 -12.92
C HIS A 85 -11.02 3.37 -12.81
N ALA A 86 -11.98 3.09 -11.92
CA ALA A 86 -13.09 4.00 -11.63
C ALA A 86 -12.59 5.33 -11.02
N CYS A 87 -11.74 5.26 -10.00
CA CYS A 87 -11.10 6.42 -9.36
C CYS A 87 -10.17 7.16 -10.33
N LEU A 88 -9.41 6.45 -11.16
CA LEU A 88 -8.58 7.05 -12.21
C LEU A 88 -9.43 7.88 -13.20
N GLY A 89 -10.62 7.38 -13.57
CA GLY A 89 -11.58 8.15 -14.37
C GLY A 89 -12.01 9.46 -13.70
N ALA A 90 -12.30 9.44 -12.40
CA ALA A 90 -12.66 10.63 -11.63
C ALA A 90 -11.50 11.65 -11.55
N LEU A 91 -10.26 11.18 -11.37
CA LEU A 91 -9.07 12.05 -11.40
C LEU A 91 -8.86 12.70 -12.77
N VAL A 92 -9.14 11.97 -13.86
CA VAL A 92 -9.11 12.52 -15.22
C VAL A 92 -10.20 13.57 -15.42
N GLU A 93 -11.41 13.32 -14.92
CA GLU A 93 -12.53 14.26 -15.00
C GLU A 93 -12.20 15.59 -14.31
N LYS A 94 -11.59 15.53 -13.12
CA LYS A 94 -11.15 16.72 -12.36
C LYS A 94 -9.80 17.28 -12.82
N ARG A 95 -9.21 16.75 -13.90
CA ARG A 95 -7.95 17.23 -14.52
C ARG A 95 -6.71 17.10 -13.64
N PHE A 96 -6.72 16.21 -12.64
CA PHE A 96 -5.49 15.81 -11.95
C PHE A 96 -4.61 14.94 -12.86
N VAL A 97 -5.23 14.09 -13.69
CA VAL A 97 -4.53 13.22 -14.65
C VAL A 97 -4.83 13.66 -16.09
N HIS A 98 -3.77 13.89 -16.86
CA HIS A 98 -3.85 14.40 -18.23
C HIS A 98 -3.58 13.33 -19.28
N THR A 99 -2.64 12.45 -19.00
CA THR A 99 -2.20 11.39 -19.91
C THR A 99 -2.02 10.11 -19.11
N ILE A 100 -2.68 9.04 -19.53
CA ILE A 100 -2.52 7.70 -19.00
C ILE A 100 -1.65 6.92 -19.99
N LEU A 101 -0.52 6.40 -19.51
CA LEU A 101 0.29 5.45 -20.25
C LEU A 101 0.00 4.06 -19.66
N THR A 102 -0.38 3.10 -20.50
CA THR A 102 -0.66 1.73 -20.07
C THR A 102 0.11 0.72 -20.90
N THR A 103 0.66 -0.28 -20.23
CA THR A 103 1.24 -1.49 -20.82
C THR A 103 0.21 -2.61 -20.94
N ASN A 104 -0.99 -2.43 -20.39
CA ASN A 104 -2.07 -3.41 -20.45
C ASN A 104 -2.78 -3.40 -21.82
N PHE A 105 -3.24 -4.58 -22.24
CA PHE A 105 -3.98 -4.79 -23.49
C PHE A 105 -5.49 -4.61 -23.37
N ASP A 106 -6.00 -4.64 -22.13
CA ASP A 106 -7.40 -4.39 -21.83
C ASP A 106 -7.76 -2.89 -22.02
N GLN A 107 -9.06 -2.62 -21.98
CA GLN A 107 -9.59 -1.27 -22.10
C GLN A 107 -10.01 -0.66 -20.76
N LEU A 108 -9.59 -1.21 -19.62
CA LEU A 108 -10.15 -0.80 -18.32
C LEU A 108 -9.86 0.67 -18.00
N ALA A 109 -8.65 1.16 -18.30
CA ALA A 109 -8.32 2.57 -18.16
C ALA A 109 -9.20 3.47 -19.05
N LEU A 110 -9.42 3.07 -20.31
CA LEU A 110 -10.30 3.78 -21.22
C LEU A 110 -11.76 3.76 -20.75
N GLN A 111 -12.25 2.60 -20.29
CA GLN A 111 -13.61 2.44 -19.77
C GLN A 111 -13.85 3.32 -18.54
N GLY A 112 -12.87 3.41 -17.63
CA GLY A 112 -12.94 4.29 -16.46
C GLY A 112 -13.14 5.75 -16.85
N VAL A 113 -12.39 6.23 -17.85
CA VAL A 113 -12.54 7.60 -18.38
C VAL A 113 -13.87 7.80 -19.11
N ILE A 114 -14.29 6.85 -19.95
CA ILE A 114 -15.55 6.98 -20.70
C ILE A 114 -16.77 7.03 -19.76
N ARG A 115 -16.75 6.33 -18.62
CA ARG A 115 -17.86 6.36 -17.64
C ARG A 115 -18.08 7.73 -17.01
N THR A 116 -17.09 8.63 -17.02
CA THR A 116 -17.27 10.02 -16.58
C THR A 116 -17.86 10.91 -17.68
N GLY A 117 -18.16 10.35 -18.85
CA GLY A 117 -18.67 11.10 -20.02
C GLY A 117 -17.58 11.76 -20.86
N ILE A 118 -16.31 11.54 -20.53
CA ILE A 118 -15.17 12.08 -21.28
C ILE A 118 -14.75 11.09 -22.36
N VAL A 119 -14.61 11.58 -23.59
CA VAL A 119 -13.98 10.83 -24.69
C VAL A 119 -12.52 11.29 -24.82
N PRO A 120 -11.54 10.48 -24.38
CA PRO A 120 -10.13 10.86 -24.45
C PRO A 120 -9.57 10.69 -25.87
N VAL A 121 -8.42 11.30 -26.12
CA VAL A 121 -7.59 10.93 -27.27
C VAL A 121 -6.96 9.57 -26.99
N VAL A 122 -7.24 8.58 -27.83
CA VAL A 122 -6.66 7.25 -27.69
C VAL A 122 -5.54 7.08 -28.71
N ALA A 123 -4.34 6.74 -28.24
CA ALA A 123 -3.27 6.26 -29.09
C ALA A 123 -3.10 4.76 -28.87
N ASP A 124 -3.36 4.02 -29.93
CA ASP A 124 -3.26 2.58 -29.96
C ASP A 124 -2.12 2.18 -30.90
N GLY A 125 -0.99 1.75 -30.33
CA GLY A 125 0.23 1.43 -31.06
C GLY A 125 1.05 2.65 -31.54
N LEU A 126 2.26 2.37 -32.04
CA LEU A 126 3.25 3.39 -32.41
C LEU A 126 2.80 4.35 -33.51
N GLU A 127 2.01 3.87 -34.46
CA GLU A 127 1.50 4.66 -35.59
C GLU A 127 0.58 5.81 -35.14
N SER A 128 -0.03 5.67 -33.96
CA SER A 128 -0.97 6.63 -33.39
C SER A 128 -0.29 7.66 -32.48
N LEU A 129 1.02 7.53 -32.21
CA LEU A 129 1.74 8.40 -31.27
C LEU A 129 1.84 9.86 -31.73
N ASN A 130 1.75 10.11 -33.03
CA ASN A 130 1.71 11.48 -33.57
C ASN A 130 0.50 12.30 -33.12
N ARG A 131 -0.52 11.67 -32.52
CA ARG A 131 -1.72 12.31 -31.98
C ARG A 131 -1.53 12.78 -30.53
N ILE A 132 -0.44 12.38 -29.89
CA ILE A 132 -0.19 12.64 -28.47
C ILE A 132 0.50 13.99 -28.28
N SER A 133 -0.09 14.81 -27.41
CA SER A 133 0.43 16.12 -27.03
C SER A 133 1.06 16.07 -25.63
N PRO A 134 2.24 16.69 -25.42
CA PRO A 134 2.82 16.94 -24.09
C PRO A 134 1.96 17.81 -23.18
N THR A 135 1.20 18.74 -23.77
CA THR A 135 0.31 19.67 -23.05
C THR A 135 -1.12 19.49 -23.57
N PRO A 136 -1.78 18.38 -23.22
CA PRO A 136 -3.02 18.02 -23.88
C PRO A 136 -4.22 18.83 -23.36
N SER A 137 -4.99 19.38 -24.30
CA SER A 137 -6.24 20.08 -23.98
C SER A 137 -7.37 19.11 -23.61
N ARG A 138 -7.31 17.87 -24.08
CA ARG A 138 -8.21 16.76 -23.72
C ARG A 138 -7.40 15.60 -23.13
N PRO A 139 -7.94 14.84 -22.17
CA PRO A 139 -7.25 13.68 -21.62
C PRO A 139 -6.83 12.67 -22.69
N GLN A 140 -5.73 11.96 -22.44
CA GLN A 140 -5.14 11.01 -23.39
C GLN A 140 -4.97 9.64 -22.73
N VAL A 141 -5.20 8.57 -23.49
CA VAL A 141 -4.90 7.19 -23.09
C VAL A 141 -4.00 6.59 -24.17
N VAL A 142 -2.79 6.17 -23.78
CA VAL A 142 -1.77 5.63 -24.67
C VAL A 142 -1.49 4.18 -24.32
N HIS A 143 -1.82 3.27 -25.22
CA HIS A 143 -1.48 1.85 -25.12
C HIS A 143 -0.10 1.62 -25.73
N LEU A 144 0.92 1.50 -24.89
CA LEU A 144 2.33 1.45 -25.31
C LEU A 144 2.63 0.23 -26.21
N HIS A 145 1.99 -0.91 -25.94
CA HIS A 145 2.16 -2.16 -26.71
C HIS A 145 1.04 -2.41 -27.72
N GLY A 146 0.16 -1.42 -27.91
CA GLY A 146 -1.13 -1.59 -28.56
C GLY A 146 -2.19 -2.22 -27.65
N SER A 147 -3.44 -2.17 -28.09
CA SER A 147 -4.59 -2.81 -27.46
C SER A 147 -4.89 -4.14 -28.16
N MET A 148 -5.78 -4.94 -27.56
CA MET A 148 -6.29 -6.16 -28.18
C MET A 148 -6.89 -5.93 -29.60
N HIS A 149 -7.32 -4.70 -29.92
CA HIS A 149 -7.93 -4.39 -31.22
C HIS A 149 -6.90 -4.13 -32.32
N THR A 150 -5.65 -3.79 -31.97
CA THR A 150 -4.56 -3.61 -32.95
C THR A 150 -3.95 -4.94 -33.44
N TYR A 151 -3.47 -4.93 -34.69
CA TYR A 151 -2.88 -6.11 -35.35
C TYR A 151 -1.44 -6.39 -34.88
N GLU A 152 -0.75 -5.40 -34.30
CA GLU A 152 0.62 -5.49 -33.79
C GLU A 152 0.66 -5.57 -32.26
N LEU A 153 0.31 -6.73 -31.68
CA LEU A 153 0.51 -6.97 -30.25
C LEU A 153 2.01 -7.20 -29.96
N ARG A 154 2.63 -6.31 -29.18
CA ARG A 154 4.09 -6.34 -28.92
C ARG A 154 4.44 -7.04 -27.61
N ASN A 155 4.24 -8.35 -27.56
CA ASN A 155 4.45 -9.15 -26.35
C ASN A 155 5.74 -9.98 -26.31
N SER A 156 6.45 -10.10 -27.43
CA SER A 156 7.67 -10.91 -27.51
C SER A 156 8.91 -10.10 -27.12
N TYR A 157 9.95 -10.78 -26.63
CA TYR A 157 11.24 -10.14 -26.31
C TYR A 157 11.83 -9.38 -27.51
N ALA A 158 11.67 -9.92 -28.73
CA ALA A 158 12.12 -9.26 -29.96
C ALA A 158 11.33 -7.98 -30.28
N ALA A 159 9.99 -8.00 -30.15
CA ALA A 159 9.15 -6.82 -30.38
C ALA A 159 9.35 -5.72 -29.32
N LEU A 160 9.68 -6.12 -28.08
CA LEU A 160 10.02 -5.19 -26.99
C LEU A 160 11.37 -4.49 -27.23
N ARG A 161 12.36 -5.18 -27.81
CA ARG A 161 13.63 -4.57 -28.25
C ARG A 161 13.46 -3.65 -29.45
N GLU A 162 12.61 -3.99 -30.41
CA GLU A 162 12.27 -3.06 -31.51
C GLU A 162 11.62 -1.76 -31.00
N THR A 163 10.95 -1.84 -29.85
CA THR A 163 10.35 -0.68 -29.18
C THR A 163 11.41 0.21 -28.49
N GLU A 164 12.58 -0.33 -28.13
CA GLU A 164 13.72 0.47 -27.62
C GLU A 164 14.31 1.39 -28.70
N ASP A 165 14.36 0.92 -29.94
CA ASP A 165 14.95 1.65 -31.08
C ASP A 165 13.96 2.57 -31.79
N ASP A 166 12.68 2.61 -31.37
CA ASP A 166 11.69 3.49 -31.95
C ASP A 166 11.89 4.95 -31.50
N ARG A 167 12.46 5.74 -32.41
CA ARG A 167 12.72 7.16 -32.21
C ARG A 167 11.45 7.98 -31.97
N GLY A 168 10.30 7.57 -32.52
CA GLY A 168 9.02 8.24 -32.31
C GLY A 168 8.53 8.08 -30.88
N LEU A 169 8.59 6.86 -30.35
CA LEU A 169 8.25 6.57 -28.96
C LEU A 169 9.18 7.29 -27.98
N GLN A 170 10.50 7.27 -28.23
CA GLN A 170 11.49 8.01 -27.44
C GLN A 170 11.16 9.50 -27.36
N VAL A 171 10.91 10.14 -28.52
CA VAL A 171 10.59 11.57 -28.59
C VAL A 171 9.28 11.87 -27.88
N MET A 172 8.25 11.04 -28.07
CA MET A 172 6.95 11.19 -27.42
C MET A 172 7.09 11.09 -25.90
N MET A 173 7.70 10.01 -25.39
CA MET A 173 7.90 9.82 -23.96
C MET A 173 8.70 10.96 -23.33
N MET A 174 9.82 11.35 -23.93
CA MET A 174 10.63 12.46 -23.41
C MET A 174 9.86 13.78 -23.40
N SER A 175 9.04 14.04 -24.43
CA SER A 175 8.25 15.26 -24.50
C SER A 175 7.15 15.28 -23.44
N LEU A 176 6.43 14.16 -23.25
CA LEU A 176 5.44 14.02 -22.18
C LEU A 176 6.08 14.21 -20.80
N LEU A 177 7.15 13.49 -20.51
CA LEU A 177 7.79 13.47 -19.18
C LEU A 177 8.45 14.81 -18.83
N LYS A 178 8.92 15.57 -19.83
CA LYS A 178 9.48 16.90 -19.62
C LYS A 178 8.42 17.91 -19.17
N GLU A 179 7.20 17.81 -19.69
CA GLU A 179 6.08 18.71 -19.34
C GLU A 179 5.30 18.19 -18.12
N ALA A 180 5.42 16.91 -17.79
CA ALA A 180 4.78 16.34 -16.61
C ALA A 180 5.43 16.85 -15.32
N SER A 181 4.61 17.33 -14.38
CA SER A 181 5.09 17.74 -13.06
C SER A 181 5.42 16.53 -12.18
N VAL A 182 4.68 15.43 -12.33
CA VAL A 182 4.81 14.19 -11.56
C VAL A 182 4.54 13.00 -12.48
N LEU A 183 5.36 11.96 -12.37
CA LEU A 183 5.10 10.64 -12.92
C LEU A 183 4.65 9.70 -11.80
N VAL A 184 3.46 9.10 -11.93
CA VAL A 184 2.96 8.10 -11.00
C VAL A 184 2.88 6.76 -11.72
N ILE A 185 3.60 5.77 -11.22
CA ILE A 185 3.66 4.40 -11.75
C ILE A 185 2.93 3.52 -10.75
N VAL A 186 1.91 2.78 -11.18
CA VAL A 186 1.06 1.98 -10.28
C VAL A 186 0.95 0.56 -10.81
N GLY A 187 1.24 -0.43 -9.97
CA GLY A 187 1.05 -1.86 -10.28
C GLY A 187 1.94 -2.36 -11.41
N TYR A 188 3.17 -1.82 -11.53
CA TYR A 188 4.12 -2.17 -12.59
C TYR A 188 5.46 -2.63 -11.99
N ALA A 189 5.85 -3.87 -12.27
CA ALA A 189 7.10 -4.46 -11.75
C ALA A 189 8.36 -4.06 -12.56
N GLY A 190 8.18 -3.33 -13.66
CA GLY A 190 9.31 -2.90 -14.53
C GLY A 190 9.94 -4.05 -15.32
N GLY A 191 9.21 -5.12 -15.59
CA GLY A 191 9.75 -6.31 -16.27
C GLY A 191 10.05 -6.10 -17.77
N GLU A 192 9.56 -5.03 -18.38
CA GLU A 192 9.66 -4.80 -19.82
C GLU A 192 10.86 -3.92 -20.17
N GLU A 193 11.80 -4.46 -20.95
CA GLU A 193 13.05 -3.79 -21.30
C GLU A 193 12.81 -2.46 -22.03
N GLY A 194 11.94 -2.48 -23.05
CA GLY A 194 11.57 -1.33 -23.88
C GLY A 194 11.18 -0.09 -23.09
N VAL A 195 10.09 -0.19 -22.36
CA VAL A 195 9.54 0.92 -21.57
C VAL A 195 10.53 1.35 -20.49
N MET A 196 11.19 0.40 -19.83
CA MET A 196 12.14 0.73 -18.77
C MET A 196 13.39 1.44 -19.26
N THR A 197 13.93 1.06 -20.42
CA THR A 197 15.07 1.75 -21.04
C THR A 197 14.73 3.22 -21.30
N LEU A 198 13.51 3.50 -21.77
CA LEU A 198 13.01 4.87 -22.00
C LEU A 198 12.84 5.65 -20.70
N LEU A 199 12.22 5.05 -19.69
CA LEU A 199 12.02 5.67 -18.39
C LEU A 199 13.36 5.94 -17.68
N GLN A 200 14.33 5.03 -17.77
CA GLN A 200 15.68 5.23 -17.24
C GLN A 200 16.42 6.34 -17.95
N TYR A 201 16.33 6.40 -19.28
CA TYR A 201 16.89 7.49 -20.05
C TYR A 201 16.28 8.83 -19.62
N ALA A 202 14.95 8.89 -19.47
CA ALA A 202 14.25 10.06 -18.99
C ALA A 202 14.68 10.46 -17.57
N ALA A 203 14.80 9.51 -16.63
CA ALA A 203 15.24 9.77 -15.27
C ALA A 203 16.67 10.36 -15.22
N LYS A 204 17.57 9.89 -16.08
CA LYS A 204 18.93 10.46 -16.22
C LYS A 204 18.92 11.87 -16.82
N ALA A 205 18.10 12.08 -17.86
CA ALA A 205 18.00 13.35 -18.55
C ALA A 205 17.24 14.43 -17.75
N LEU A 206 16.32 14.01 -16.89
CA LEU A 206 15.44 14.83 -16.06
C LEU A 206 15.64 14.46 -14.58
N PRO A 207 16.81 14.76 -13.97
CA PRO A 207 17.15 14.29 -12.63
C PRO A 207 16.15 14.75 -11.55
N ARG A 208 15.50 15.90 -11.75
CA ARG A 208 14.51 16.48 -10.82
C ARG A 208 13.08 15.97 -11.00
N MET A 209 12.82 15.13 -12.00
CA MET A 209 11.48 14.59 -12.27
C MET A 209 10.97 13.87 -11.03
N VAL A 210 9.80 14.28 -10.54
CA VAL A 210 9.18 13.63 -9.39
C VAL A 210 8.54 12.31 -9.84
N VAL A 211 8.95 11.21 -9.24
CA VAL A 211 8.40 9.88 -9.54
C VAL A 211 7.87 9.25 -8.27
N TYR A 212 6.60 8.85 -8.30
CA TYR A 212 6.01 7.95 -7.31
C TYR A 212 5.82 6.58 -7.95
N TRP A 213 6.40 5.56 -7.36
CA TRP A 213 6.24 4.18 -7.80
C TRP A 213 5.48 3.40 -6.74
N ILE A 214 4.29 2.94 -7.10
CA ILE A 214 3.35 2.25 -6.23
C ILE A 214 3.35 0.77 -6.63
N ALA A 215 4.00 -0.06 -5.83
CA ALA A 215 4.14 -1.48 -6.07
C ALA A 215 3.17 -2.27 -5.19
N TYR A 216 2.58 -3.31 -5.77
CA TYR A 216 1.79 -4.29 -5.00
C TYR A 216 2.71 -5.17 -4.16
N GLU A 217 3.90 -5.45 -4.70
CA GLU A 217 4.97 -6.17 -4.04
C GLU A 217 5.31 -5.50 -2.71
N ASP A 218 5.49 -6.31 -1.67
CA ASP A 218 5.95 -5.91 -0.34
C ASP A 218 7.49 -5.92 -0.24
N ASP A 219 8.16 -6.48 -1.24
CA ASP A 219 9.61 -6.57 -1.36
C ASP A 219 10.14 -5.88 -2.62
N LEU A 220 11.13 -5.00 -2.42
CA LEU A 220 11.85 -4.31 -3.48
C LEU A 220 12.58 -5.30 -4.41
N ASP A 221 12.97 -6.48 -3.92
CA ASP A 221 13.66 -7.49 -4.72
C ASP A 221 12.79 -8.14 -5.80
N LEU A 222 11.48 -8.00 -5.70
CA LEU A 222 10.53 -8.43 -6.72
C LEU A 222 10.47 -7.46 -7.92
N LEU A 223 10.95 -6.21 -7.77
CA LEU A 223 11.11 -5.29 -8.89
C LEU A 223 12.25 -5.71 -9.82
N SER A 224 12.17 -5.31 -11.09
CA SER A 224 13.29 -5.48 -12.00
C SER A 224 14.49 -4.63 -11.59
N GLU A 225 15.70 -5.10 -11.88
CA GLU A 225 16.95 -4.34 -11.68
C GLU A 225 16.91 -2.97 -12.37
N ARG A 226 16.15 -2.86 -13.47
CA ARG A 226 15.96 -1.58 -14.15
C ARG A 226 15.07 -0.63 -13.38
N ALA A 227 14.00 -1.12 -12.77
CA ALA A 227 13.14 -0.33 -11.90
C ALA A 227 13.93 0.15 -10.66
N LYS A 228 14.69 -0.75 -10.02
CA LYS A 228 15.61 -0.39 -8.91
C LYS A 228 16.62 0.69 -9.32
N ALA A 229 17.23 0.55 -10.49
CA ALA A 229 18.17 1.53 -11.02
C ALA A 229 17.49 2.88 -11.34
N LEU A 230 16.26 2.88 -11.84
CA LEU A 230 15.50 4.12 -12.07
C LEU A 230 15.23 4.85 -10.76
N LEU A 231 14.80 4.12 -9.73
CA LEU A 231 14.46 4.67 -8.42
C LEU A 231 15.68 5.26 -7.69
N THR A 232 16.88 4.78 -7.99
CA THR A 232 18.14 5.32 -7.46
C THR A 232 18.79 6.38 -8.36
N THR A 233 18.16 6.71 -9.49
CA THR A 233 18.67 7.69 -10.45
C THR A 233 18.00 9.05 -10.28
N GLY A 234 18.78 10.05 -9.87
CA GLY A 234 18.32 11.43 -9.73
C GLY A 234 17.71 11.73 -8.35
N GLU A 235 16.94 12.80 -8.28
CA GLU A 235 16.29 13.32 -7.07
C GLU A 235 14.78 13.01 -7.11
N ASN A 236 14.06 13.12 -5.98
CA ASN A 236 12.59 13.03 -5.91
C ASN A 236 12.00 11.72 -6.44
N LYS A 237 12.58 10.58 -6.04
CA LYS A 237 12.09 9.24 -6.34
C LYS A 237 11.51 8.64 -5.07
N PHE A 238 10.21 8.38 -5.09
CA PHE A 238 9.44 7.88 -3.94
C PHE A 238 8.88 6.52 -4.28
N PHE A 239 8.92 5.62 -3.31
CA PHE A 239 8.47 4.25 -3.47
C PHE A 239 7.48 3.87 -2.38
N ILE A 240 6.37 3.26 -2.77
CA ILE A 240 5.31 2.81 -1.86
C ILE A 240 5.08 1.33 -2.14
N LEU A 241 5.60 0.48 -1.26
CA LEU A 241 5.46 -0.99 -1.29
C LEU A 241 4.16 -1.45 -0.65
N GLY A 242 3.72 -2.66 -1.01
CA GLY A 242 2.58 -3.34 -0.42
C GLY A 242 1.24 -2.61 -0.66
N GLN A 243 1.20 -1.72 -1.64
CA GLN A 243 0.07 -0.83 -1.86
C GLN A 243 -0.75 -1.31 -3.07
N LYS A 244 -1.96 -1.80 -2.81
CA LYS A 244 -2.91 -2.15 -3.87
C LYS A 244 -3.33 -0.90 -4.63
N ALA A 245 -3.50 -1.05 -5.95
CA ALA A 245 -3.93 0.05 -6.82
C ALA A 245 -5.30 0.61 -6.41
N ASP A 246 -6.25 -0.26 -6.05
CA ASP A 246 -7.60 0.15 -5.61
C ASP A 246 -7.50 1.05 -4.37
N ASP A 247 -6.73 0.63 -3.36
CA ASP A 247 -6.53 1.38 -2.12
C ASP A 247 -5.79 2.70 -2.38
N PHE A 248 -4.75 2.69 -3.23
CA PHE A 248 -3.99 3.88 -3.59
C PHE A 248 -4.88 4.93 -4.26
N PHE A 249 -5.58 4.55 -5.34
CA PHE A 249 -6.42 5.50 -6.06
C PHE A 249 -7.60 5.97 -5.20
N ASN A 250 -8.16 5.12 -4.33
CA ASN A 250 -9.17 5.51 -3.35
C ASN A 250 -8.65 6.61 -2.40
N GLN A 251 -7.45 6.44 -1.85
CA GLN A 251 -6.83 7.45 -1.01
C GLN A 251 -6.59 8.76 -1.78
N VAL A 252 -6.10 8.69 -3.02
CA VAL A 252 -5.83 9.88 -3.84
C VAL A 252 -7.12 10.65 -4.15
N VAL A 253 -8.22 9.99 -4.53
CA VAL A 253 -9.50 10.68 -4.76
C VAL A 253 -10.09 11.24 -3.47
N GLY A 254 -9.86 10.57 -2.33
CA GLY A 254 -10.25 11.05 -1.01
C GLY A 254 -9.51 12.32 -0.61
N GLU A 255 -8.17 12.31 -0.69
CA GLU A 255 -7.33 13.47 -0.37
C GLU A 255 -7.57 14.64 -1.33
N ALA A 256 -7.91 14.36 -2.59
CA ALA A 256 -8.29 15.38 -3.56
C ALA A 256 -9.69 15.98 -3.31
N GLY A 257 -10.45 15.46 -2.33
CA GLY A 257 -11.81 15.89 -2.01
C GLY A 257 -12.84 15.53 -3.08
N ILE A 258 -12.54 14.53 -3.90
CA ILE A 258 -13.41 14.05 -4.98
C ILE A 258 -14.38 13.01 -4.44
N GLY A 259 -13.88 12.04 -3.66
CA GLY A 259 -14.65 10.91 -3.16
C GLY A 259 -14.97 9.87 -4.25
N ALA A 260 -16.10 9.18 -4.10
CA ALA A 260 -16.55 8.18 -5.06
C ALA A 260 -16.89 8.82 -6.43
N PRO A 261 -16.65 8.14 -7.56
CA PRO A 261 -17.01 8.66 -8.88
C PRO A 261 -18.51 8.93 -9.01
N ASP A 262 -18.89 10.05 -9.64
CA ASP A 262 -20.29 10.49 -9.81
C ASP A 262 -21.22 9.43 -10.41
N TRP A 263 -20.73 8.60 -11.34
CA TRP A 263 -21.56 7.57 -11.97
C TRP A 263 -21.87 6.40 -11.03
N LEU A 264 -21.19 6.32 -9.89
CA LEU A 264 -21.46 5.38 -8.81
C LEU A 264 -22.33 6.01 -7.72
N SER A 265 -22.02 7.24 -7.30
CA SER A 265 -22.74 7.95 -6.23
C SER A 265 -24.06 8.58 -6.70
N ASP A 266 -24.12 9.09 -7.93
CA ASP A 266 -25.31 9.68 -8.57
C ASP A 266 -25.45 9.21 -10.05
N PRO A 267 -25.74 7.91 -10.27
CA PRO A 267 -25.82 7.34 -11.62
C PRO A 267 -26.89 8.00 -12.48
N LEU A 268 -28.03 8.37 -11.88
CA LEU A 268 -29.13 9.01 -12.62
C LEU A 268 -28.82 10.46 -12.97
N GLY A 269 -28.12 11.21 -12.11
CA GLY A 269 -27.66 12.55 -12.44
C GLY A 269 -26.61 12.56 -13.56
N VAL A 270 -25.72 11.56 -13.62
CA VAL A 270 -24.82 11.39 -14.77
C VAL A 270 -25.60 11.14 -16.06
N LEU A 271 -26.58 10.22 -16.02
CA LEU A 271 -27.42 9.93 -17.18
C LEU A 271 -28.23 11.16 -17.63
N GLU A 272 -28.71 11.97 -16.70
CA GLU A 272 -29.42 13.22 -16.98
C GLU A 272 -28.52 14.22 -17.71
N ARG A 273 -27.28 14.41 -17.25
CA ARG A 273 -26.29 15.28 -17.93
C ARG A 273 -25.97 14.79 -19.34
N GLN A 274 -25.95 13.47 -19.54
CA GLN A 274 -25.68 12.84 -20.84
C GLN A 274 -26.91 12.79 -21.76
N ALA A 275 -28.12 13.09 -21.26
CA ALA A 275 -29.34 13.01 -22.05
C ALA A 275 -29.45 14.12 -23.12
N ASP A 276 -28.61 15.16 -23.03
CA ASP A 276 -28.58 16.23 -24.01
C ASP A 276 -27.78 15.86 -25.27
N ILE A 277 -28.47 15.23 -26.21
CA ILE A 277 -27.90 14.81 -27.50
C ILE A 277 -28.17 15.88 -28.56
N SER A 278 -27.15 16.34 -29.28
CA SER A 278 -27.32 17.25 -30.42
C SER A 278 -27.94 16.52 -31.63
N ILE A 279 -28.89 17.16 -32.31
CA ILE A 279 -29.51 16.65 -33.54
C ILE A 279 -29.38 17.67 -34.66
N ASP A 280 -29.12 17.19 -35.87
CA ASP A 280 -29.11 17.99 -37.09
C ASP A 280 -30.44 18.77 -37.25
N ALA A 281 -30.36 20.07 -37.52
CA ALA A 281 -31.53 20.93 -37.74
C ALA A 281 -32.40 20.44 -38.91
N SER A 282 -31.81 19.73 -39.88
CA SER A 282 -32.50 19.13 -41.02
C SER A 282 -33.18 17.79 -40.72
N ALA A 283 -33.03 17.25 -39.51
CA ALA A 283 -33.62 15.96 -39.14
C ALA A 283 -35.15 15.98 -39.29
N GLY A 284 -35.71 14.82 -39.65
CA GLY A 284 -37.16 14.64 -39.77
C GLY A 284 -37.89 14.82 -38.43
N PRO A 285 -39.22 15.07 -38.45
CA PRO A 285 -40.01 15.29 -37.23
C PRO A 285 -39.98 14.10 -36.26
N ASP A 286 -39.87 12.88 -36.77
CA ASP A 286 -39.85 11.67 -35.93
C ASP A 286 -38.55 11.55 -35.12
N VAL A 287 -37.40 11.97 -35.69
CA VAL A 287 -36.12 11.98 -34.97
C VAL A 287 -36.17 12.98 -33.80
N ARG A 288 -36.75 14.17 -34.01
CA ARG A 288 -36.97 15.15 -32.93
C ARG A 288 -37.88 14.59 -31.84
N ARG A 289 -39.00 13.94 -32.20
CA ARG A 289 -39.89 13.29 -31.22
C ARG A 289 -39.19 12.20 -30.42
N LEU A 290 -38.33 11.39 -31.05
CA LEU A 290 -37.56 10.37 -30.35
C LEU A 290 -36.58 10.98 -29.34
N GLN A 291 -35.93 12.10 -29.67
CA GLN A 291 -35.05 12.84 -28.76
C GLN A 291 -35.81 13.40 -27.57
N GLU A 292 -36.93 14.09 -27.81
CA GLU A 292 -37.79 14.64 -26.77
C GLU A 292 -38.31 13.52 -25.85
N ALA A 293 -38.72 12.39 -26.44
CA ALA A 293 -39.15 11.22 -25.68
C ALA A 293 -38.01 10.60 -24.86
N TYR A 294 -36.78 10.55 -25.39
CA TYR A 294 -35.61 10.08 -24.64
C TYR A 294 -35.33 10.99 -23.42
N LYS A 295 -35.25 12.31 -23.62
CA LYS A 295 -35.07 13.27 -22.52
C LYS A 295 -36.18 13.15 -21.48
N ALA A 296 -37.43 13.03 -21.91
CA ALA A 296 -38.57 12.86 -20.99
C ALA A 296 -38.49 11.55 -20.18
N ARG A 297 -38.03 10.45 -20.79
CA ARG A 297 -37.82 9.17 -20.09
C ARG A 297 -36.71 9.26 -19.05
N VAL A 298 -35.59 9.89 -19.38
CA VAL A 298 -34.49 10.09 -18.42
C VAL A 298 -34.95 10.98 -17.27
N ALA A 299 -35.60 12.11 -17.55
CA ALA A 299 -36.14 13.00 -16.52
C ALA A 299 -37.15 12.28 -15.61
N HIS A 300 -38.02 11.43 -16.19
CA HIS A 300 -38.92 10.60 -15.40
C HIS A 300 -38.17 9.60 -14.51
N ALA A 301 -37.13 8.95 -15.02
CA ALA A 301 -36.29 8.03 -14.23
C ALA A 301 -35.57 8.76 -13.08
N VAL A 302 -35.02 9.96 -13.31
CA VAL A 302 -34.37 10.78 -12.27
C VAL A 302 -35.36 11.16 -11.16
N GLN A 303 -36.61 11.49 -11.53
CA GLN A 303 -37.64 11.88 -10.56
C GLN A 303 -38.19 10.70 -9.75
N ASN A 304 -38.24 9.50 -10.32
CA ASN A 304 -38.96 8.35 -9.74
C ASN A 304 -38.05 7.17 -9.35
N GLY A 305 -36.76 7.20 -9.73
CA GLY A 305 -35.81 6.11 -9.55
C GLY A 305 -34.80 6.34 -8.43
N ARG A 306 -34.97 7.38 -7.61
CA ARG A 306 -34.10 7.63 -6.46
C ARG A 306 -34.49 6.68 -5.32
N LEU A 307 -33.55 5.81 -4.95
CA LEU A 307 -33.59 5.11 -3.67
C LEU A 307 -33.13 6.11 -2.61
N ASP A 308 -33.82 6.20 -1.48
CA ASP A 308 -33.34 6.99 -0.35
C ASP A 308 -32.00 6.40 0.13
N ARG A 309 -31.02 7.28 0.37
CA ARG A 309 -29.72 6.87 0.90
C ARG A 309 -29.89 6.49 2.37
N THR A 310 -29.26 5.40 2.78
CA THR A 310 -29.17 5.04 4.20
C THR A 310 -28.02 5.80 4.87
N SER A 311 -28.05 5.92 6.19
CA SER A 311 -26.93 6.46 6.97
C SER A 311 -25.61 5.74 6.68
N THR A 312 -25.67 4.43 6.41
CA THR A 312 -24.51 3.62 6.01
C THR A 312 -23.96 4.02 4.65
N ASP A 313 -24.84 4.31 3.67
CA ASP A 313 -24.41 4.75 2.33
C ASP A 313 -23.70 6.10 2.40
N ASP A 314 -24.26 7.04 3.17
CA ASP A 314 -23.68 8.37 3.38
C ASP A 314 -22.36 8.27 4.14
N ALA A 315 -22.32 7.51 5.23
CA ALA A 315 -21.10 7.30 6.01
C ALA A 315 -19.98 6.66 5.17
N THR A 316 -20.31 5.65 4.36
CA THR A 316 -19.35 4.97 3.49
C THR A 316 -18.77 5.92 2.44
N GLU A 317 -19.60 6.76 1.82
CA GLU A 317 -19.11 7.77 0.86
C GLU A 317 -18.21 8.80 1.54
N PHE A 318 -18.62 9.32 2.71
CA PHE A 318 -17.79 10.26 3.46
C PHE A 318 -16.46 9.64 3.90
N ARG A 319 -16.45 8.37 4.30
CA ARG A 319 -15.21 7.63 4.62
C ARG A 319 -14.30 7.47 3.42
N SER A 320 -14.85 7.13 2.24
CA SER A 320 -14.09 7.08 0.98
C SER A 320 -13.49 8.44 0.63
N ALA A 321 -14.19 9.54 0.94
CA ALA A 321 -13.70 10.90 0.81
C ALA A 321 -12.79 11.37 1.97
N LEU A 322 -12.40 10.49 2.89
CA LEU A 322 -11.61 10.79 4.11
C LEU A 322 -12.26 11.85 5.03
N GLN A 323 -13.57 12.07 4.89
CA GLN A 323 -14.39 12.99 5.69
C GLN A 323 -14.96 12.25 6.91
N PHE A 324 -14.09 11.67 7.71
CA PHE A 324 -14.48 10.76 8.80
C PHE A 324 -15.42 11.37 9.84
N ARG A 325 -15.30 12.67 10.13
CA ARG A 325 -16.23 13.35 11.05
C ARG A 325 -17.66 13.40 10.50
N LYS A 326 -17.83 13.68 9.21
CA LYS A 326 -19.15 13.66 8.56
C LYS A 326 -19.71 12.26 8.46
N ALA A 327 -18.84 11.25 8.30
CA ALA A 327 -19.27 9.87 8.32
C ALA A 327 -19.86 9.47 9.68
N ALA A 328 -19.22 9.89 10.78
CA ALA A 328 -19.76 9.72 12.12
C ALA A 328 -21.12 10.43 12.26
N GLU A 329 -21.21 11.71 11.88
CA GLU A 329 -22.46 12.50 11.92
C GLU A 329 -23.61 11.87 11.10
N ALA A 330 -23.29 11.21 9.98
CA ALA A 330 -24.28 10.51 9.16
C ALA A 330 -24.87 9.28 9.88
N ILE A 331 -24.06 8.57 10.67
CA ILE A 331 -24.51 7.45 11.52
C ILE A 331 -25.28 7.97 12.73
N GLU A 332 -24.83 9.07 13.37
CA GLU A 332 -25.53 9.70 14.51
C GLU A 332 -26.97 10.10 14.17
N ALA A 333 -27.26 10.36 12.88
CA ALA A 333 -28.60 10.68 12.39
C ALA A 333 -29.55 9.46 12.37
N HIS A 334 -29.06 8.24 12.51
CA HIS A 334 -29.87 7.03 12.58
C HIS A 334 -30.36 6.79 14.01
N ASP A 335 -31.68 6.67 14.17
CA ASP A 335 -32.28 6.34 15.47
C ASP A 335 -31.73 4.99 15.98
N ASP A 336 -31.41 4.91 17.27
CA ASP A 336 -30.90 3.69 17.92
C ASP A 336 -29.61 3.09 17.32
N PHE A 337 -28.76 3.87 16.64
CA PHE A 337 -27.51 3.34 16.04
C PHE A 337 -26.59 2.65 17.06
N LEU A 338 -26.60 3.08 18.33
CA LEU A 338 -25.83 2.45 19.41
C LEU A 338 -26.27 1.00 19.70
N ALA A 339 -27.50 0.62 19.33
CA ALA A 339 -28.01 -0.73 19.48
C ALA A 339 -27.63 -1.63 18.29
N ASP A 340 -27.28 -1.07 17.13
CA ASP A 340 -26.88 -1.81 15.94
C ASP A 340 -25.36 -1.98 15.90
N ASP A 341 -24.89 -3.23 15.86
CA ASP A 341 -23.45 -3.55 15.92
C ASP A 341 -22.68 -3.04 14.69
N ASP A 342 -23.30 -3.02 13.51
CA ASP A 342 -22.65 -2.58 12.27
C ASP A 342 -22.58 -1.06 12.21
N LEU A 343 -23.66 -0.36 12.59
CA LEU A 343 -23.66 1.11 12.66
C LEU A 343 -22.68 1.60 13.74
N LEU A 344 -22.68 0.97 14.92
CA LEU A 344 -21.75 1.28 16.00
C LEU A 344 -20.30 1.09 15.56
N ALA A 345 -19.99 0.00 14.86
CA ALA A 345 -18.66 -0.25 14.30
C ALA A 345 -18.23 0.86 13.31
N ILE A 346 -19.11 1.25 12.39
CA ILE A 346 -18.83 2.30 11.39
C ILE A 346 -18.60 3.65 12.08
N HIS A 347 -19.40 3.99 13.09
CA HIS A 347 -19.27 5.23 13.83
C HIS A 347 -17.94 5.29 14.60
N ALA A 348 -17.64 4.25 15.38
CA ALA A 348 -16.43 4.21 16.19
C ALA A 348 -15.16 4.23 15.33
N ASP A 349 -15.13 3.46 14.24
CA ASP A 349 -14.00 3.46 13.29
C ASP A 349 -13.87 4.82 12.57
N SER A 350 -14.98 5.50 12.28
CA SER A 350 -14.95 6.86 11.72
C SER A 350 -14.36 7.86 12.71
N LEU A 351 -14.77 7.83 13.98
CA LEU A 351 -14.21 8.69 15.02
C LEU A 351 -12.72 8.40 15.27
N PHE A 352 -12.32 7.14 15.28
CA PHE A 352 -10.92 6.76 15.43
C PHE A 352 -10.06 7.27 14.25
N ASN A 353 -10.50 7.08 13.02
CA ASN A 353 -9.79 7.59 11.84
C ASN A 353 -9.79 9.14 11.79
N HIS A 354 -10.83 9.79 12.31
CA HIS A 354 -10.82 11.24 12.50
C HIS A 354 -9.70 11.68 13.45
N TYR A 355 -9.59 11.03 14.61
CA TYR A 355 -8.51 11.29 15.58
C TYR A 355 -7.12 11.06 14.96
N LYS A 356 -6.91 9.96 14.23
CA LYS A 356 -5.61 9.68 13.60
C LYS A 356 -5.14 10.81 12.66
N ARG A 357 -6.08 11.49 11.99
CA ARG A 357 -5.79 12.67 11.16
C ARG A 357 -5.65 13.95 11.98
N LYS A 358 -6.42 14.07 13.06
CA LYS A 358 -6.46 15.24 13.93
C LYS A 358 -6.16 14.83 15.37
N ARG A 359 -4.88 14.60 15.65
CA ARG A 359 -4.32 14.10 16.93
C ARG A 359 -4.69 14.91 18.18
N SER A 360 -5.33 16.07 18.01
CA SER A 360 -5.82 16.92 19.11
C SER A 360 -7.23 16.55 19.61
N ASP A 361 -8.01 15.76 18.86
CA ASP A 361 -9.42 15.47 19.17
C ASP A 361 -9.57 14.25 20.08
N HIS A 362 -9.12 14.39 21.33
CA HIS A 362 -9.15 13.30 22.32
C HIS A 362 -10.57 12.84 22.69
N GLU A 363 -11.58 13.70 22.50
CA GLU A 363 -12.99 13.35 22.72
C GLU A 363 -13.47 12.32 21.68
N ALA A 364 -13.08 12.49 20.40
CA ALA A 364 -13.35 11.50 19.36
C ALA A 364 -12.69 10.15 19.67
N LEU A 365 -11.43 10.16 20.14
CA LEU A 365 -10.73 8.93 20.54
C LEU A 365 -11.43 8.23 21.72
N ALA A 366 -11.76 8.97 22.78
CA ALA A 366 -12.42 8.41 23.96
C ALA A 366 -13.79 7.82 23.61
N THR A 367 -14.54 8.47 22.72
CA THR A 367 -15.83 7.98 22.24
C THR A 367 -15.66 6.70 21.43
N ALA A 368 -14.72 6.67 20.49
CA ALA A 368 -14.41 5.48 19.71
C ALA A 368 -14.03 4.28 20.59
N ILE A 369 -13.16 4.49 21.60
CA ILE A 369 -12.75 3.46 22.56
C ILE A 369 -13.95 2.92 23.33
N ASN A 370 -14.84 3.80 23.81
CA ASN A 370 -16.02 3.38 24.55
C ASN A 370 -16.99 2.55 23.68
N GLU A 371 -17.21 2.96 22.45
CA GLU A 371 -18.10 2.26 21.52
C GLU A 371 -17.52 0.92 21.07
N LEU A 372 -16.22 0.87 20.74
CA LEU A 372 -15.51 -0.37 20.41
C LEU A 372 -15.50 -1.33 21.61
N ARG A 373 -15.36 -0.82 22.84
CA ARG A 373 -15.51 -1.64 24.05
C ARG A 373 -16.89 -2.30 24.11
N VAL A 374 -17.96 -1.51 23.95
CA VAL A 374 -19.34 -2.01 23.99
C VAL A 374 -19.56 -3.05 22.89
N LEU A 375 -19.06 -2.79 21.68
CA LEU A 375 -19.12 -3.72 20.56
C LEU A 375 -18.44 -5.05 20.89
N VAL A 376 -17.19 -5.01 21.36
CA VAL A 376 -16.41 -6.21 21.73
C VAL A 376 -17.03 -6.96 22.91
N GLU A 377 -17.64 -6.27 23.88
CA GLU A 377 -18.39 -6.89 24.97
C GLU A 377 -19.64 -7.65 24.47
N ARG A 378 -20.31 -7.12 23.44
CA ARG A 378 -21.51 -7.73 22.84
C ARG A 378 -21.18 -8.90 21.91
N THR A 379 -20.21 -8.71 21.02
CA THR A 379 -19.90 -9.67 19.94
C THR A 379 -18.76 -10.62 20.29
N GLY A 380 -18.08 -10.41 21.42
CA GLY A 380 -16.85 -11.12 21.74
C GLY A 380 -15.75 -10.82 20.73
N VAL A 381 -14.94 -11.84 20.43
CA VAL A 381 -13.78 -11.73 19.51
C VAL A 381 -14.08 -12.20 18.09
N GLU A 382 -15.34 -12.47 17.76
CA GLU A 382 -15.76 -12.92 16.42
C GLU A 382 -15.51 -11.86 15.34
N ARG A 383 -15.61 -10.58 15.72
CA ARG A 383 -15.35 -9.42 14.86
C ARG A 383 -13.90 -8.97 14.94
N THR A 384 -12.99 -9.80 14.43
CA THR A 384 -11.54 -9.59 14.56
C THR A 384 -11.06 -8.21 14.07
N ALA A 385 -11.62 -7.68 12.99
CA ALA A 385 -11.26 -6.36 12.46
C ALA A 385 -11.59 -5.22 13.43
N ASP A 386 -12.73 -5.29 14.10
CA ASP A 386 -13.15 -4.28 15.08
C ASP A 386 -12.32 -4.41 16.37
N VAL A 387 -11.95 -5.63 16.78
CA VAL A 387 -11.03 -5.85 17.91
C VAL A 387 -9.63 -5.28 17.60
N ILE A 388 -9.14 -5.43 16.36
CA ILE A 388 -7.88 -4.80 15.92
C ILE A 388 -7.99 -3.27 16.04
N THR A 389 -9.08 -2.70 15.55
CA THR A 389 -9.34 -1.25 15.65
C THR A 389 -9.38 -0.79 17.10
N TYR A 390 -9.98 -1.60 17.98
CA TYR A 390 -10.02 -1.33 19.41
C TYR A 390 -8.62 -1.35 20.06
N ILE A 391 -7.80 -2.36 19.75
CA ILE A 391 -6.42 -2.43 20.24
C ILE A 391 -5.62 -1.22 19.75
N GLU A 392 -5.74 -0.85 18.47
CA GLU A 392 -5.07 0.35 17.92
C GLU A 392 -5.53 1.62 18.64
N ALA A 393 -6.82 1.78 18.93
CA ALA A 393 -7.33 2.92 19.69
C ALA A 393 -6.79 2.96 21.13
N LEU A 394 -6.66 1.81 21.78
CA LEU A 394 -6.05 1.70 23.12
C LEU A 394 -4.55 2.04 23.10
N ARG A 395 -3.80 1.64 22.06
CA ARG A 395 -2.40 2.05 21.88
C ARG A 395 -2.28 3.56 21.79
N GLU A 396 -3.13 4.18 20.96
CA GLU A 396 -3.18 5.63 20.80
C GLU A 396 -3.58 6.38 22.09
N GLN A 397 -4.43 5.77 22.91
CA GLN A 397 -4.72 6.27 24.25
C GLN A 397 -3.50 6.18 25.17
N SER A 398 -2.75 5.08 25.12
CA SER A 398 -1.56 4.91 25.95
C SER A 398 -0.49 5.98 25.66
N ASP A 399 -0.31 6.37 24.40
CA ASP A 399 0.59 7.45 24.02
C ASP A 399 0.13 8.81 24.58
N ALA A 400 -1.18 9.03 24.68
CA ALA A 400 -1.76 10.27 25.22
C ALA A 400 -1.73 10.36 26.76
N LEU A 401 -1.69 9.23 27.47
CA LEU A 401 -1.73 9.17 28.94
C LEU A 401 -0.42 9.61 29.62
N GLY A 402 0.68 9.74 28.89
CA GLY A 402 1.96 10.23 29.42
C GLY A 402 2.58 9.28 30.46
N GLU A 403 2.80 9.75 31.69
CA GLU A 403 3.50 9.00 32.76
C GLU A 403 2.55 8.40 33.83
N ASP A 404 1.23 8.41 33.65
CA ASP A 404 0.31 7.77 34.62
C ASP A 404 0.45 6.24 34.60
N ALA A 405 1.26 5.72 35.51
CA ALA A 405 1.60 4.30 35.58
C ALA A 405 0.39 3.39 35.84
N THR A 406 -0.68 3.88 36.47
CA THR A 406 -1.83 3.03 36.82
C THR A 406 -2.73 2.82 35.61
N GLU A 407 -3.13 3.90 34.94
CA GLU A 407 -3.99 3.82 33.76
C GLU A 407 -3.31 3.10 32.60
N LEU A 408 -2.01 3.34 32.40
CA LEU A 408 -1.24 2.61 31.38
C LEU A 408 -1.20 1.10 31.66
N ALA A 409 -1.07 0.68 32.92
CA ALA A 409 -1.02 -0.75 33.27
C ALA A 409 -2.36 -1.46 32.95
N GLU A 410 -3.48 -0.78 33.19
CA GLU A 410 -4.82 -1.27 32.84
C GLU A 410 -4.97 -1.41 31.31
N VAL A 411 -4.53 -0.41 30.55
CA VAL A 411 -4.57 -0.42 29.08
C VAL A 411 -3.76 -1.60 28.51
N PHE A 412 -2.51 -1.79 28.94
CA PHE A 412 -1.70 -2.90 28.42
C PHE A 412 -2.22 -4.27 28.86
N SER A 413 -2.79 -4.40 30.06
CA SER A 413 -3.44 -5.65 30.49
C SER A 413 -4.67 -5.97 29.64
N LEU A 414 -5.44 -4.96 29.26
CA LEU A 414 -6.57 -5.13 28.35
C LEU A 414 -6.13 -5.56 26.94
N ILE A 415 -5.08 -4.92 26.39
CA ILE A 415 -4.50 -5.29 25.09
C ILE A 415 -4.01 -6.74 25.12
N GLU A 416 -3.26 -7.14 26.15
CA GLU A 416 -2.76 -8.52 26.34
C GLU A 416 -3.92 -9.54 26.31
N GLY A 417 -4.99 -9.26 27.06
CA GLY A 417 -6.17 -10.13 27.14
C GLY A 417 -7.00 -10.20 25.86
N LEU A 418 -7.08 -9.11 25.09
CA LEU A 418 -7.75 -9.09 23.78
C LEU A 418 -6.93 -9.86 22.74
N ALA A 419 -5.64 -9.51 22.61
CA ALA A 419 -4.74 -10.12 21.64
C ALA A 419 -4.61 -11.63 21.85
N THR A 420 -4.50 -12.08 23.11
CA THR A 420 -4.44 -13.51 23.45
C THR A 420 -5.71 -14.24 23.03
N ARG A 421 -6.90 -13.71 23.38
CA ARG A 421 -8.18 -14.36 23.06
C ARG A 421 -8.40 -14.48 21.55
N VAL A 422 -8.09 -13.43 20.79
CA VAL A 422 -8.19 -13.47 19.33
C VAL A 422 -7.20 -14.49 18.78
N ARG A 423 -5.90 -14.34 19.10
CA ARG A 423 -4.82 -15.21 18.60
C ARG A 423 -5.11 -16.69 18.84
N ASP A 424 -5.59 -17.06 20.02
CA ASP A 424 -5.84 -18.45 20.41
C ASP A 424 -7.09 -19.02 19.69
N GLY A 425 -8.02 -18.16 19.27
CA GLY A 425 -9.15 -18.53 18.41
C GLY A 425 -8.81 -18.63 16.93
N LEU A 426 -7.68 -18.07 16.50
CA LEU A 426 -7.21 -18.12 15.12
C LEU A 426 -6.49 -19.44 14.80
N ALA A 427 -6.88 -20.10 13.72
CA ALA A 427 -6.10 -21.21 13.19
C ALA A 427 -4.81 -20.67 12.57
N ALA A 428 -3.66 -20.92 13.21
CA ALA A 428 -2.34 -20.34 12.90
C ALA A 428 -1.90 -20.44 11.42
N HIS A 429 -2.43 -21.40 10.64
CA HIS A 429 -2.10 -21.58 9.23
C HIS A 429 -3.11 -20.93 8.25
N ALA A 430 -4.35 -20.67 8.66
CA ALA A 430 -5.38 -20.15 7.76
C ALA A 430 -5.44 -18.61 7.77
N GLN A 431 -5.10 -17.98 8.90
CA GLN A 431 -5.18 -16.53 9.10
C GLN A 431 -3.83 -16.00 9.64
N GLN A 432 -2.77 -16.28 8.88
CA GLN A 432 -1.40 -16.00 9.30
C GLN A 432 -1.13 -14.51 9.53
N ARG A 433 -1.80 -13.61 8.79
CA ARG A 433 -1.65 -12.16 8.96
C ARG A 433 -2.20 -11.71 10.30
N GLU A 434 -3.47 -12.01 10.57
CA GLU A 434 -4.19 -11.63 11.79
C GLU A 434 -3.52 -12.28 13.00
N TRP A 435 -3.10 -13.55 12.90
CA TRP A 435 -2.37 -14.23 13.97
C TRP A 435 -1.05 -13.54 14.28
N SER A 436 -0.28 -13.14 13.26
CA SER A 436 1.00 -12.45 13.45
C SER A 436 0.81 -11.06 14.02
N GLN A 437 -0.24 -10.35 13.59
CA GLN A 437 -0.60 -9.03 14.11
C GLN A 437 -1.03 -9.09 15.58
N MET A 438 -1.84 -10.08 15.98
CA MET A 438 -2.17 -10.29 17.40
C MET A 438 -0.95 -10.66 18.24
N THR A 439 -0.05 -11.47 17.69
CA THR A 439 1.19 -11.85 18.38
C THR A 439 2.12 -10.65 18.57
N PHE A 440 2.15 -9.72 17.61
CA PHE A 440 2.85 -8.44 17.74
C PHE A 440 2.26 -7.56 18.85
N TYR A 441 0.93 -7.36 18.88
CA TYR A 441 0.31 -6.56 19.95
C TYR A 441 0.53 -7.17 21.34
N LEU A 442 0.54 -8.50 21.43
CA LEU A 442 0.88 -9.19 22.67
C LEU A 442 2.33 -8.91 23.09
N ALA A 443 3.28 -8.96 22.15
CA ALA A 443 4.68 -8.65 22.41
C ALA A 443 4.87 -7.23 22.98
N GLU A 444 4.21 -6.26 22.35
CA GLU A 444 4.25 -4.85 22.74
C GLU A 444 3.64 -4.61 24.12
N ALA A 445 2.48 -5.21 24.41
CA ALA A 445 1.84 -5.12 25.72
C ALA A 445 2.73 -5.71 26.83
N VAL A 446 3.29 -6.91 26.61
CA VAL A 446 4.18 -7.56 27.58
C VAL A 446 5.47 -6.76 27.80
N GLN A 447 6.06 -6.21 26.73
CA GLN A 447 7.24 -5.34 26.82
C GLN A 447 6.93 -4.06 27.61
N SER A 448 5.79 -3.42 27.34
CA SER A 448 5.39 -2.17 28.00
C SER A 448 5.13 -2.37 29.49
N GLN A 449 4.47 -3.48 29.86
CA GLN A 449 4.33 -3.88 31.26
C GLN A 449 5.68 -4.13 31.95
N ALA A 450 6.67 -4.68 31.23
CA ALA A 450 8.02 -4.86 31.77
C ALA A 450 8.73 -3.52 32.00
N GLU A 451 8.46 -2.49 31.19
CA GLU A 451 9.04 -1.16 31.38
C GLU A 451 8.38 -0.39 32.53
N GLN A 452 7.07 -0.56 32.76
CA GLN A 452 6.41 -0.02 33.94
C GLN A 452 6.97 -0.57 35.25
N GLU A 453 7.29 -1.87 35.28
CA GLU A 453 7.97 -2.50 36.43
C GLU A 453 9.37 -1.93 36.69
N ARG A 454 10.01 -1.28 35.70
CA ARG A 454 11.28 -0.56 35.89
C ARG A 454 11.09 0.71 36.70
N ARG A 455 10.05 1.49 36.40
CA ARG A 455 9.83 2.84 36.94
C ARG A 455 9.37 2.83 38.39
N GLY A 456 8.78 1.73 38.86
CA GLY A 456 8.20 1.63 40.19
C GLY A 456 9.17 1.31 41.33
N ASP A 457 10.43 0.95 41.07
CA ASP A 457 11.25 0.29 42.11
C ASP A 457 12.77 0.38 41.84
N ASP A 458 13.39 1.56 42.06
CA ASP A 458 14.85 1.74 42.00
C ASP A 458 15.61 0.90 43.06
N ASP A 459 14.90 0.34 44.05
CA ASP A 459 15.40 -0.55 45.12
C ASP A 459 14.98 -2.04 44.94
N ALA A 460 14.43 -2.41 43.77
CA ALA A 460 13.85 -3.73 43.53
C ALA A 460 14.78 -4.91 43.86
N VAL A 461 14.36 -5.69 44.85
CA VAL A 461 14.92 -7.00 45.24
C VAL A 461 14.92 -7.97 44.05
N GLY A 462 15.86 -8.92 44.02
CA GLY A 462 16.14 -9.80 42.87
C GLY A 462 14.96 -10.53 42.22
N GLU A 463 13.82 -10.70 42.89
CA GLU A 463 12.61 -11.33 42.32
C GLU A 463 11.91 -10.42 41.29
N THR A 464 11.77 -9.11 41.55
CA THR A 464 11.19 -8.15 40.59
C THR A 464 12.07 -8.05 39.34
N LYS A 465 13.39 -8.01 39.52
CA LYS A 465 14.37 -8.02 38.43
C LYS A 465 14.26 -9.28 37.56
N LYS A 466 14.03 -10.45 38.19
CA LYS A 466 13.85 -11.73 37.51
C LYS A 466 12.53 -11.80 36.73
N LYS A 467 11.44 -11.28 37.32
CA LYS A 467 10.12 -11.18 36.67
C LYS A 467 10.17 -10.28 35.43
N ARG A 468 10.79 -9.09 35.55
CA ARG A 468 10.98 -8.18 34.41
C ARG A 468 11.81 -8.82 33.30
N LYS A 469 12.91 -9.50 33.63
CA LYS A 469 13.72 -10.24 32.65
C LYS A 469 12.89 -11.33 31.94
N ALA A 470 12.05 -12.06 32.66
CA ALA A 470 11.19 -13.09 32.09
C ALA A 470 10.18 -12.51 31.08
N ARG A 471 9.53 -11.39 31.42
CA ARG A 471 8.62 -10.68 30.51
C ARG A 471 9.30 -10.17 29.25
N LEU A 472 10.51 -9.60 29.37
CA LEU A 472 11.28 -9.16 28.20
C LEU A 472 11.66 -10.33 27.28
N GLU A 473 11.99 -11.49 27.85
CA GLU A 473 12.31 -12.69 27.07
C GLU A 473 11.05 -13.26 26.38
N GLU A 474 9.89 -13.17 27.02
CA GLU A 474 8.59 -13.52 26.43
C GLU A 474 8.20 -12.57 25.29
N ALA A 475 8.32 -11.25 25.48
CA ALA A 475 8.10 -10.26 24.43
C ALA A 475 9.01 -10.51 23.21
N ARG A 476 10.30 -10.78 23.45
CA ARG A 476 11.27 -11.15 22.39
C ARG A 476 10.79 -12.38 21.60
N GLN A 477 10.28 -13.41 22.27
CA GLN A 477 9.78 -14.62 21.61
C GLN A 477 8.53 -14.31 20.77
N PHE A 478 7.61 -13.49 21.27
CA PHE A 478 6.42 -13.09 20.51
C PHE A 478 6.77 -12.25 19.28
N TYR A 479 7.64 -11.24 19.40
CA TYR A 479 8.11 -10.49 18.23
C TYR A 479 8.77 -11.40 17.18
N ALA A 480 9.66 -12.30 17.61
CA ALA A 480 10.33 -13.24 16.71
C ALA A 480 9.34 -14.18 16.01
N ALA A 481 8.24 -14.56 16.67
CA ALA A 481 7.19 -15.39 16.09
C ALA A 481 6.28 -14.62 15.13
N ALA A 482 6.01 -13.33 15.40
CA ALA A 482 5.19 -12.48 14.55
C ALA A 482 5.91 -12.05 13.26
N LEU A 483 7.21 -11.79 13.34
CA LEU A 483 7.97 -11.12 12.29
C LEU A 483 7.91 -11.79 10.90
N PRO A 484 8.01 -13.14 10.74
CA PRO A 484 7.93 -13.76 9.42
C PRO A 484 6.58 -13.59 8.73
N GLY A 485 5.49 -13.69 9.50
CA GLY A 485 4.14 -13.51 8.97
C GLY A 485 3.83 -12.05 8.65
N LEU A 486 4.32 -11.11 9.45
CA LEU A 486 4.20 -9.68 9.15
C LEU A 486 5.06 -9.27 7.95
N SER A 487 6.31 -9.72 7.85
CA SER A 487 7.21 -9.34 6.75
C SER A 487 6.68 -9.72 5.36
N SER A 488 5.81 -10.72 5.27
CA SER A 488 5.23 -11.20 4.00
C SER A 488 3.80 -10.73 3.73
N LYS A 489 3.19 -9.96 4.65
CA LYS A 489 1.77 -9.59 4.59
C LYS A 489 1.47 -8.16 5.00
N ASP A 490 2.34 -7.53 5.78
CA ASP A 490 2.16 -6.20 6.35
C ASP A 490 3.52 -5.55 6.67
N ALA A 491 4.13 -4.92 5.67
CA ALA A 491 5.46 -4.33 5.79
C ALA A 491 5.54 -3.23 6.87
N ASN A 492 4.46 -2.45 7.06
CA ASN A 492 4.39 -1.41 8.09
C ASN A 492 4.44 -2.04 9.49
N LYS A 493 3.63 -3.07 9.74
CA LYS A 493 3.69 -3.80 11.02
C LYS A 493 4.97 -4.60 11.19
N ALA A 494 5.56 -5.11 10.11
CA ALA A 494 6.88 -5.73 10.18
C ALA A 494 7.95 -4.71 10.64
N LYS A 495 7.89 -3.47 10.15
CA LYS A 495 8.78 -2.38 10.59
C LYS A 495 8.60 -2.08 12.09
N GLU A 496 7.37 -1.88 12.57
CA GLU A 496 7.08 -1.70 14.01
C GLU A 496 7.58 -2.91 14.84
N CYS A 497 7.37 -4.13 14.35
CA CYS A 497 7.81 -5.36 15.00
C CYS A 497 9.34 -5.46 15.13
N LYS A 498 10.10 -5.01 14.12
CA LYS A 498 11.57 -4.96 14.18
C LYS A 498 12.05 -3.94 15.21
N GLU A 499 11.43 -2.78 15.28
CA GLU A 499 11.73 -1.75 16.29
C GLU A 499 11.48 -2.28 17.71
N GLY A 500 10.31 -2.89 17.95
CA GLY A 500 9.96 -3.50 19.23
C GLY A 500 10.92 -4.62 19.65
N LEU A 501 11.25 -5.54 18.71
CA LEU A 501 12.21 -6.62 18.94
C LEU A 501 13.60 -6.08 19.29
N ALA A 502 14.09 -5.10 18.55
CA ALA A 502 15.38 -4.47 18.80
C ALA A 502 15.41 -3.79 20.18
N GLY A 503 14.33 -3.09 20.56
CA GLY A 503 14.17 -2.51 21.89
C GLY A 503 14.20 -3.57 23.01
N ALA A 504 13.50 -4.70 22.83
CA ALA A 504 13.49 -5.80 23.80
C ALA A 504 14.88 -6.45 23.93
N LEU A 505 15.63 -6.59 22.83
CA LEU A 505 17.00 -7.11 22.82
C LEU A 505 17.97 -6.18 23.56
N ILE A 506 17.87 -4.87 23.36
CA ILE A 506 18.68 -3.86 24.08
C ILE A 506 18.36 -3.93 25.58
N ALA A 507 17.08 -3.94 25.96
CA ALA A 507 16.66 -4.04 27.34
C ALA A 507 17.18 -5.33 28.01
N LEU A 508 17.13 -6.48 27.32
CA LEU A 508 17.70 -7.74 27.83
C LEU A 508 19.22 -7.68 28.00
N ALA A 509 19.95 -7.01 27.10
CA ALA A 509 21.39 -6.85 27.18
C ALA A 509 21.83 -6.00 28.40
N GLU A 510 20.96 -5.14 28.93
CA GLU A 510 21.22 -4.43 30.20
C GLU A 510 21.36 -5.39 31.39
N TYR A 511 20.64 -6.52 31.39
CA TYR A 511 20.66 -7.51 32.46
C TYR A 511 21.88 -8.44 32.46
N GLU A 512 22.59 -8.54 31.34
CA GLU A 512 23.55 -9.62 31.08
C GLU A 512 25.02 -9.23 31.22
N GLY A 513 25.30 -8.00 31.69
CA GLY A 513 26.67 -7.50 31.85
C GLY A 513 27.44 -7.47 30.53
N GLU A 514 28.77 -7.54 30.60
CA GLU A 514 29.69 -7.53 29.43
C GLU A 514 29.98 -8.96 28.94
N GLY A 515 28.92 -9.72 28.65
CA GLY A 515 29.01 -11.11 28.17
C GLY A 515 28.77 -11.29 26.68
N VAL A 516 29.12 -12.46 26.15
CA VAL A 516 28.90 -12.84 24.73
C VAL A 516 27.41 -12.76 24.33
N GLN A 517 26.51 -13.10 25.25
CA GLN A 517 25.06 -13.03 25.02
C GLN A 517 24.57 -11.58 24.85
N ALA A 518 25.05 -10.65 25.69
CA ALA A 518 24.72 -9.23 25.57
C ALA A 518 25.24 -8.65 24.24
N ALA A 519 26.48 -8.97 23.86
CA ALA A 519 27.04 -8.58 22.57
C ALA A 519 26.22 -9.12 21.39
N SER A 520 25.79 -10.39 21.45
CA SER A 520 24.95 -10.99 20.39
C SER A 520 23.62 -10.27 20.24
N ARG A 521 22.93 -9.97 21.35
CA ARG A 521 21.63 -9.27 21.33
C ARG A 521 21.75 -7.85 20.77
N LEU A 522 22.80 -7.12 21.14
CA LEU A 522 23.03 -5.76 20.65
C LEU A 522 23.36 -5.73 19.15
N ARG A 523 24.15 -6.70 18.64
CA ARG A 523 24.40 -6.83 17.20
C ARG A 523 23.12 -7.17 16.44
N GLU A 524 22.28 -8.05 16.97
CA GLU A 524 20.98 -8.39 16.39
C GLU A 524 20.07 -7.14 16.35
N ALA A 525 20.00 -6.36 17.43
CA ALA A 525 19.26 -5.10 17.46
C ALA A 525 19.74 -4.08 16.42
N GLN A 526 21.07 -3.94 16.24
CA GLN A 526 21.63 -3.08 15.21
C GLN A 526 21.26 -3.53 13.79
N THR A 527 21.27 -4.84 13.52
CA THR A 527 20.83 -5.38 12.22
C THR A 527 19.38 -5.02 11.95
N LEU A 528 18.49 -5.23 12.92
CA LEU A 528 17.08 -4.91 12.80
C LEU A 528 16.86 -3.40 12.56
N PHE A 529 17.55 -2.52 13.30
CA PHE A 529 17.43 -1.08 13.08
C PHE A 529 18.01 -0.63 11.73
N ARG A 530 19.07 -1.26 11.22
CA ARG A 530 19.57 -0.97 9.86
C ARG A 530 18.54 -1.31 8.79
N GLU A 531 17.85 -2.44 8.93
CA GLU A 531 16.75 -2.81 8.03
C GLU A 531 15.60 -1.80 8.10
N VAL A 532 15.26 -1.30 9.29
CA VAL A 532 14.24 -0.26 9.49
C VAL A 532 14.66 1.07 8.87
N VAL A 533 15.92 1.49 9.03
CA VAL A 533 16.47 2.70 8.39
C VAL A 533 16.44 2.60 6.87
N GLN A 534 16.82 1.44 6.31
CA GLN A 534 16.74 1.20 4.88
C GLN A 534 15.30 1.29 4.38
N TRP A 535 14.37 0.64 5.08
CA TRP A 535 12.96 0.65 4.71
C TRP A 535 12.35 2.06 4.80
N THR A 536 12.56 2.78 5.91
CA THR A 536 12.03 4.14 6.10
C THR A 536 12.64 5.15 5.12
N GLY A 537 13.92 5.03 4.79
CA GLY A 537 14.57 5.92 3.83
C GLY A 537 14.00 5.79 2.41
N MET A 538 13.47 4.62 2.07
CA MET A 538 12.83 4.38 0.76
C MET A 538 11.33 4.70 0.75
N ASN A 539 10.63 4.43 1.86
CA ASN A 539 9.16 4.47 1.91
C ASN A 539 8.60 5.71 2.63
N THR A 540 9.27 6.22 3.67
CA THR A 540 8.79 7.33 4.51
C THR A 540 9.91 8.31 4.89
N PRO A 541 10.53 9.03 3.91
CA PRO A 541 11.77 9.81 4.09
C PRO A 541 11.65 11.11 4.92
N GLY A 542 10.75 11.17 5.90
CA GLY A 542 10.55 12.32 6.80
C GLY A 542 10.80 11.97 8.27
N GLU A 543 9.90 12.41 9.15
CA GLU A 543 9.98 12.22 10.60
C GLU A 543 10.23 10.76 11.02
N GLN A 544 9.54 9.82 10.38
CA GLN A 544 9.72 8.38 10.66
C GLN A 544 11.12 7.88 10.33
N HIS A 545 11.74 8.40 9.25
CA HIS A 545 13.12 8.05 8.90
C HIS A 545 14.12 8.67 9.88
N ALA A 546 13.89 9.92 10.31
CA ALA A 546 14.70 10.56 11.34
C ALA A 546 14.66 9.78 12.67
N GLY A 547 13.48 9.34 13.11
CA GLY A 547 13.33 8.49 14.30
C GLY A 547 14.02 7.13 14.17
N ALA A 548 13.96 6.50 12.99
CA ALA A 548 14.68 5.24 12.73
C ALA A 548 16.21 5.42 12.81
N LEU A 549 16.74 6.51 12.28
CA LEU A 549 18.17 6.86 12.36
C LEU A 549 18.60 7.10 13.81
N GLU A 550 17.76 7.77 14.60
CA GLU A 550 17.96 8.02 16.02
C GLU A 550 18.05 6.69 16.81
N ASN A 551 17.11 5.77 16.59
CA ASN A 551 17.10 4.45 17.23
C ASN A 551 18.35 3.62 16.89
N LEU A 552 18.80 3.64 15.63
CA LEU A 552 20.03 2.96 15.21
C LEU A 552 21.26 3.58 15.90
N ALA A 553 21.33 4.90 15.98
CA ALA A 553 22.44 5.60 16.64
C ALA A 553 22.49 5.26 18.15
N GLU A 554 21.34 5.18 18.83
CA GLU A 554 21.26 4.73 20.23
C GLU A 554 21.66 3.27 20.43
N ALA A 555 21.32 2.38 19.49
CA ALA A 555 21.75 0.99 19.53
C ALA A 555 23.29 0.86 19.37
N ILE A 556 23.89 1.65 18.48
CA ILE A 556 25.36 1.73 18.31
C ILE A 556 26.01 2.29 19.57
N ARG A 557 25.46 3.36 20.15
CA ARG A 557 25.91 3.94 21.41
C ARG A 557 25.88 2.92 22.55
N SER A 558 24.80 2.15 22.67
CA SER A 558 24.64 1.11 23.69
C SER A 558 25.70 0.01 23.58
N MET A 559 26.05 -0.39 22.34
CA MET A 559 27.12 -1.34 22.07
C MET A 559 28.49 -0.76 22.45
N ARG A 560 28.79 0.47 22.01
CA ARG A 560 30.02 1.20 22.33
C ARG A 560 30.23 1.35 23.84
N ALA A 561 29.17 1.67 24.58
CA ALA A 561 29.24 1.87 26.03
C ALA A 561 29.57 0.58 26.80
N LYS A 562 29.16 -0.59 26.29
CA LYS A 562 29.39 -1.90 26.91
C LYS A 562 30.65 -2.62 26.41
N PHE A 563 31.09 -2.35 25.18
CA PHE A 563 32.17 -3.09 24.53
C PHE A 563 33.18 -2.14 23.85
N ASN A 564 34.26 -1.81 24.57
CA ASN A 564 35.30 -0.88 24.09
C ASN A 564 36.00 -1.32 22.79
N ASP A 565 36.11 -2.62 22.54
CA ASP A 565 36.78 -3.15 21.34
C ASP A 565 35.99 -2.86 20.03
N GLU A 566 34.69 -2.57 20.14
CA GLU A 566 33.83 -2.18 19.02
C GLU A 566 33.70 -0.65 18.87
N ALA A 567 34.48 0.14 19.63
CA ALA A 567 34.32 1.60 19.69
C ALA A 567 34.95 2.37 18.50
N HIS A 568 35.94 1.79 17.82
CA HIS A 568 36.64 2.47 16.72
C HIS A 568 35.87 2.30 15.40
N GLY A 569 35.40 3.40 14.81
CA GLY A 569 34.47 3.43 13.66
C GLY A 569 33.02 3.71 14.08
N SER A 570 32.54 3.04 15.12
CA SER A 570 31.17 3.17 15.65
C SER A 570 30.81 4.58 16.13
N ARG A 571 31.78 5.35 16.67
CA ARG A 571 31.54 6.77 17.04
C ARG A 571 31.25 7.67 15.85
N ILE A 572 31.97 7.44 14.74
CA ILE A 572 31.83 8.24 13.53
C ILE A 572 30.48 7.92 12.90
N GLU A 573 30.15 6.63 12.83
CA GLU A 573 28.87 6.16 12.30
C GLU A 573 27.68 6.64 13.14
N GLU A 574 27.77 6.56 14.49
CA GLU A 574 26.77 7.11 15.41
C GLU A 574 26.52 8.61 15.15
N ALA A 575 27.58 9.41 15.08
CA ALA A 575 27.48 10.85 14.85
C ALA A 575 26.84 11.16 13.48
N GLN A 576 27.21 10.42 12.43
CA GLN A 576 26.62 10.58 11.09
C GLN A 576 25.11 10.34 11.08
N PHE A 577 24.63 9.32 11.78
CA PHE A 577 23.19 9.06 11.86
C PHE A 577 22.44 10.13 12.64
N PHE A 578 22.98 10.60 13.77
CA PHE A 578 22.38 11.73 14.50
C PHE A 578 22.39 13.03 13.69
N GLU A 579 23.48 13.36 12.99
CA GLU A 579 23.55 14.54 12.11
C GLU A 579 22.54 14.46 10.96
N THR A 580 22.35 13.28 10.37
CA THR A 580 21.36 13.06 9.32
C THR A 580 19.94 13.22 9.87
N ALA A 581 19.63 12.63 11.02
CA ALA A 581 18.33 12.79 11.68
C ALA A 581 18.05 14.27 12.02
N LEU A 582 19.05 14.98 12.56
CA LEU A 582 18.96 16.40 12.87
C LEU A 582 18.61 17.23 11.63
N SER A 583 19.30 16.99 10.51
CA SER A 583 19.01 17.69 9.25
C SER A 583 17.58 17.44 8.75
N ILE A 584 17.01 16.27 9.00
CA ILE A 584 15.62 15.97 8.62
C ILE A 584 14.65 16.71 9.54
N TYR A 585 14.83 16.66 10.86
CA TYR A 585 13.97 17.40 11.80
C TYR A 585 14.00 18.91 11.56
N GLU A 586 15.17 19.48 11.28
CA GLU A 586 15.31 20.91 10.92
C GLU A 586 14.58 21.26 9.62
N ALA A 587 14.59 20.36 8.63
CA ALA A 587 13.83 20.55 7.38
C ALA A 587 12.31 20.46 7.58
N LEU A 588 11.85 19.80 8.66
CA LEU A 588 10.45 19.64 9.03
C LEU A 588 9.97 20.71 10.03
N ASP A 589 10.83 21.63 10.47
CA ASP A 589 10.54 22.64 11.51
C ASP A 589 10.16 22.01 12.87
N ASP A 590 10.66 20.81 13.17
CA ASP A 590 10.49 20.12 14.47
C ASP A 590 11.65 20.47 15.42
N GLU A 591 11.56 21.64 16.04
CA GLU A 591 12.58 22.14 16.96
C GLU A 591 12.71 21.33 18.26
N ASP A 592 11.64 20.64 18.70
CA ASP A 592 11.69 19.81 19.91
C ASP A 592 12.58 18.59 19.67
N SER A 593 12.38 17.89 18.56
CA SER A 593 13.21 16.74 18.17
C SER A 593 14.63 17.17 17.80
N ALA A 594 14.78 18.25 17.04
CA ALA A 594 16.10 18.80 16.71
C ALA A 594 16.89 19.20 17.97
N GLY A 595 16.23 19.85 18.94
CA GLY A 595 16.82 20.20 20.23
C GLY A 595 17.33 18.99 21.02
N ARG A 596 16.56 17.89 21.05
CA ARG A 596 17.00 16.63 21.71
C ARG A 596 18.28 16.08 21.07
N ILE A 597 18.36 16.06 19.75
CA ILE A 597 19.53 15.53 19.03
C ILE A 597 20.74 16.45 19.19
N ARG A 598 20.57 17.78 19.13
CA ARG A 598 21.66 18.75 19.41
C ARG A 598 22.25 18.53 20.80
N ASN A 599 21.42 18.32 21.82
CA ASN A 599 21.90 18.02 23.18
C ASN A 599 22.70 16.70 23.23
N ARG A 600 22.26 15.66 22.51
CA ARG A 600 22.96 14.37 22.44
C ARG A 600 24.29 14.45 21.69
N LEU A 601 24.42 15.34 20.71
CA LEU A 601 25.68 15.63 19.99
C LEU A 601 26.62 16.52 20.82
N HIS A 602 26.09 17.48 21.58
CA HIS A 602 26.87 18.43 22.39
C HIS A 602 27.40 17.87 23.72
N CYS A 603 26.74 16.87 24.32
CA CYS A 603 27.25 16.22 25.54
C CYS A 603 28.56 15.44 25.35
N GLU A 604 29.10 15.34 24.13
CA GLU A 604 30.34 14.61 23.80
C GLU A 604 31.46 15.45 23.16
N ALA A 605 31.34 16.79 23.12
CA ALA A 605 32.44 17.71 22.76
C ALA A 605 33.15 18.24 24.02
#